data_AF-A0A973HQU6-F1
#
_entry.id   AF-A0A973HQU6-F1
#
_cell.length_a   1.000
_cell.length_b   1.000
_cell.length_c   1.000
_cell.angle_alpha   90.00
_cell.angle_beta   90.00
_cell.angle_gamma   90.00
#
_symmetry.space_group_name_H-M   'P 1'
#
loop_
_entity.id
_entity.type
_entity.pdbx_description
1 polymer ?
#
loop_
_entity_poly.entity_id
_entity_poly.type
_entity_poly.pdbx_seq_one_letter_code
_entity_poly.pdbx_strand_id
1 'polypeptide(L)'
;MVEATAGYEEPGEDESFDERPTPIDRLASFRILYLAIVGFLFLYIVTVDATETLLEAYFRDAVHDAVRVSPTNGPITVQIRDRVDALIRNSPWVRVGGVEVDVTVLGKDGRTPLYVGISGVAPAPQPREIDAAMREAIRLLPADFALTVSVPHGSLLSAAILASYAVMLFSGLFYQNRTVARREQRRLQAAQRARERAAGRARSIERELASVRDHLETLEPAERAQSEEIEQLETEREQLRGQLRKLAEREAQLRAGAEDRASTLQQESQALEELLEETLEDVGQKEGEIVELQDRLKNTARKEPKASSRSREAERLAKRMRTLYKTLDFDDRAISDLVGLRDEAMKLRAEEALKRLSEDSETATVRRKVGGLPPHLSIFELGYAGKGRIYYTRRESGGYQVRTIGAKNTQNQDLEYLSRLEG
;
A
#
# COMPACT_ATOMS: atom_id res chain seq x y z
N MET A 1 -12.95 -1.25 7.79
CA MET A 1 -13.47 -2.58 7.44
C MET A 1 -14.68 -2.35 6.54
N VAL A 2 -14.43 -2.06 5.26
CA VAL A 2 -15.43 -1.80 4.23
C VAL A 2 -14.97 -2.65 3.05
N GLU A 3 -15.60 -3.80 2.87
CA GLU A 3 -15.35 -4.71 1.76
C GLU A 3 -15.84 -4.05 0.46
N ALA A 4 -14.89 -3.48 -0.28
CA ALA A 4 -15.08 -3.09 -1.67
C ALA A 4 -14.92 -4.35 -2.53
N THR A 5 -16.02 -5.07 -2.75
CA THR A 5 -16.10 -6.13 -3.76
C THR A 5 -16.08 -5.49 -5.14
N ALA A 6 -14.89 -5.34 -5.71
CA ALA A 6 -14.68 -5.04 -7.11
C ALA A 6 -15.24 -6.20 -7.94
N GLY A 7 -16.42 -5.99 -8.54
CA GLY A 7 -17.00 -6.89 -9.52
C GLY A 7 -16.11 -6.93 -10.76
N TYR A 8 -15.32 -8.00 -10.87
CA TYR A 8 -14.70 -8.43 -12.12
C TYR A 8 -15.84 -8.91 -13.04
N GLU A 9 -16.37 -8.01 -13.87
CA GLU A 9 -17.09 -8.43 -15.07
C GLU A 9 -16.06 -9.05 -16.01
N GLU A 10 -16.10 -10.38 -16.13
CA GLU A 10 -15.35 -11.09 -17.16
C GLU A 10 -15.68 -10.45 -18.51
N PRO A 11 -14.68 -10.01 -19.29
CA PRO A 11 -14.92 -9.57 -20.65
C PRO A 11 -15.42 -10.80 -21.40
N GLY A 12 -16.74 -10.86 -21.60
CA GLY A 12 -17.38 -11.89 -22.38
C GLY A 12 -16.57 -12.09 -23.64
N GLU A 13 -16.05 -13.29 -23.80
CA GLU A 13 -15.44 -13.75 -25.04
C GLU A 13 -16.50 -13.56 -26.11
N ASP A 14 -16.48 -12.40 -26.76
CA ASP A 14 -17.13 -12.16 -28.03
C ASP A 14 -16.45 -13.16 -28.96
N GLU A 15 -16.97 -14.39 -28.98
CA GLU A 15 -16.80 -15.38 -30.03
C GLU A 15 -17.19 -14.67 -31.32
N SER A 16 -16.23 -13.96 -31.87
CA SER A 16 -16.22 -13.51 -33.25
C SER A 16 -16.14 -14.77 -34.09
N PHE A 17 -17.30 -15.43 -34.20
CA PHE A 17 -17.60 -16.41 -35.20
C PHE A 17 -17.21 -15.75 -36.52
N ASP A 18 -16.04 -16.13 -37.02
CA ASP A 18 -15.54 -15.84 -38.35
C ASP A 18 -16.51 -16.55 -39.31
N GLU A 19 -17.69 -15.95 -39.52
CA GLU A 19 -18.66 -16.31 -40.55
C GLU A 19 -18.04 -15.93 -41.90
N ARG A 20 -16.95 -16.61 -42.24
CA ARG A 20 -16.53 -16.72 -43.63
C ARG A 20 -17.75 -17.29 -44.36
N PRO A 21 -18.18 -16.65 -45.47
CA PRO A 21 -19.33 -17.12 -46.22
C PRO A 21 -19.08 -18.59 -46.54
N THR A 22 -19.88 -19.45 -45.90
CA THR A 22 -19.68 -20.89 -46.04
C THR A 22 -19.87 -21.23 -47.52
N PRO A 23 -19.13 -22.20 -48.08
CA PRO A 23 -19.31 -22.64 -49.46
C PRO A 23 -20.78 -23.01 -49.78
N ILE A 24 -21.58 -23.28 -48.75
CA ILE A 24 -23.02 -23.54 -48.80
C ILE A 24 -23.80 -22.31 -49.32
N ASP A 25 -23.43 -21.08 -48.95
CA ASP A 25 -24.12 -19.86 -49.45
C ASP A 25 -23.90 -19.64 -50.94
N ARG A 26 -22.69 -19.95 -51.43
CA ARG A 26 -22.41 -19.92 -52.87
C ARG A 26 -23.17 -21.02 -53.61
N LEU A 27 -23.28 -22.21 -53.01
CA LEU A 27 -24.08 -23.30 -53.59
C LEU A 27 -25.58 -22.98 -53.58
N ALA A 28 -26.07 -22.24 -52.58
CA ALA A 28 -27.47 -21.83 -52.50
C ALA A 28 -27.84 -20.85 -53.62
N SER A 29 -26.97 -19.90 -53.96
CA SER A 29 -27.23 -18.98 -55.09
C SER A 29 -27.27 -19.71 -56.43
N PHE A 30 -26.40 -20.70 -56.64
CA PHE A 30 -26.45 -21.56 -57.83
C PHE A 30 -27.73 -22.40 -57.88
N ARG A 31 -28.15 -23.02 -56.76
CA ARG A 31 -29.38 -23.83 -56.70
C ARG A 31 -30.62 -23.02 -57.06
N ILE A 32 -30.71 -21.77 -56.58
CA ILE A 32 -31.85 -20.90 -56.91
C ILE A 32 -31.86 -20.56 -58.41
N LEU A 33 -30.70 -20.27 -59.01
CA LEU A 33 -30.61 -20.02 -60.44
C LEU A 33 -31.05 -21.23 -61.27
N TYR A 34 -30.58 -22.43 -60.92
CA TYR A 34 -30.98 -23.66 -61.61
C TYR A 34 -32.48 -23.94 -61.46
N LEU A 35 -33.03 -23.81 -60.25
CA LEU A 35 -34.46 -23.97 -60.01
C LEU A 35 -35.29 -22.93 -60.78
N ALA A 36 -34.82 -21.69 -60.89
CA ALA A 36 -35.47 -20.66 -61.68
C ALA A 36 -35.48 -20.99 -63.18
N ILE A 37 -34.36 -21.48 -63.73
CA ILE A 37 -34.28 -21.88 -65.14
C ILE A 37 -35.17 -23.10 -65.42
N VAL A 38 -35.13 -24.12 -64.56
CA VAL A 38 -35.98 -25.32 -64.71
C VAL A 38 -37.46 -24.95 -64.57
N GLY A 39 -37.80 -24.13 -63.58
CA GLY A 39 -39.17 -23.63 -63.40
C GLY A 39 -39.65 -22.80 -64.58
N PHE A 40 -38.77 -21.99 -65.16
CA PHE A 40 -39.05 -21.23 -66.39
C PHE A 40 -39.35 -22.13 -67.59
N LEU A 41 -38.51 -23.15 -67.82
CA LEU A 41 -38.72 -24.10 -68.93
C LEU A 41 -40.03 -24.88 -68.75
N PHE A 42 -40.31 -25.35 -67.53
CA PHE A 42 -41.56 -26.04 -67.21
C PHE A 42 -42.77 -25.15 -67.44
N LEU A 43 -42.73 -23.91 -66.93
CA LEU A 43 -43.83 -22.95 -67.09
C LEU A 43 -44.06 -22.60 -68.57
N TYR A 44 -43.00 -22.45 -69.35
CA TYR A 44 -43.10 -22.24 -70.80
C TYR A 44 -43.81 -23.42 -71.49
N ILE A 45 -43.37 -24.66 -71.26
CA ILE A 45 -43.97 -25.85 -71.87
C ILE A 45 -45.46 -25.96 -71.52
N VAL A 46 -45.80 -25.82 -70.23
CA VAL A 46 -47.20 -25.88 -69.76
C VAL A 46 -48.04 -24.74 -70.36
N THR A 47 -47.47 -23.54 -70.52
CA THR A 47 -48.20 -22.41 -71.12
C THR A 47 -48.46 -22.63 -72.61
N VAL A 48 -47.51 -23.21 -73.34
CA VAL A 48 -47.70 -23.54 -74.77
C VAL A 48 -48.78 -24.60 -74.93
N ASP A 49 -48.71 -25.71 -74.18
CA ASP A 49 -49.70 -26.79 -74.20
C ASP A 49 -51.11 -26.31 -73.82
N ALA A 50 -51.21 -25.46 -72.79
CA ALA A 50 -52.47 -24.83 -72.42
C ALA A 50 -53.00 -23.91 -73.52
N THR A 51 -52.12 -23.19 -74.23
CA THR A 51 -52.52 -22.31 -75.33
C THR A 51 -52.97 -23.12 -76.55
N GLU A 52 -52.31 -24.23 -76.85
CA GLU A 52 -52.75 -25.19 -77.88
C GLU A 52 -54.13 -25.74 -77.57
N THR A 53 -54.36 -26.20 -76.34
CA THR A 53 -55.66 -26.73 -75.89
C THR A 53 -56.78 -25.67 -75.99
N LEU A 54 -56.50 -24.42 -75.60
CA LEU A 54 -57.46 -23.32 -75.70
C LEU A 54 -57.75 -22.94 -77.15
N LEU A 55 -56.73 -22.91 -78.01
CA LEU A 55 -56.90 -22.63 -79.43
C LEU A 55 -57.65 -23.77 -80.13
N GLU A 56 -57.37 -25.03 -79.78
CA GLU A 56 -58.10 -26.19 -80.29
C GLU A 56 -59.59 -26.09 -79.93
N ALA A 57 -59.94 -25.77 -78.69
CA ALA A 57 -61.32 -25.54 -78.29
C ALA A 57 -61.97 -24.40 -79.08
N TYR A 58 -61.29 -23.26 -79.23
CA TYR A 58 -61.77 -22.12 -79.99
C TYR A 58 -62.02 -22.45 -81.47
N PHE A 59 -61.07 -23.11 -82.13
CA PHE A 59 -61.20 -23.48 -83.54
C PHE A 59 -62.21 -24.62 -83.74
N ARG A 60 -62.36 -25.53 -82.78
CA ARG A 60 -63.38 -26.60 -82.81
C ARG A 60 -64.78 -26.01 -82.87
N ASP A 61 -65.07 -25.04 -82.00
CA ASP A 61 -66.36 -24.35 -81.99
C ASP A 61 -66.58 -23.56 -83.28
N ALA A 62 -65.54 -22.84 -83.74
CA ALA A 62 -65.63 -22.04 -84.96
C ALA A 62 -65.79 -22.89 -86.24
N VAL A 63 -65.11 -24.04 -86.34
CA VAL A 63 -65.25 -24.98 -87.46
C VAL A 63 -66.63 -25.65 -87.42
N HIS A 64 -67.11 -26.03 -86.24
CA HIS A 64 -68.45 -26.60 -86.09
C HIS A 64 -69.53 -25.63 -86.62
N ASP A 65 -69.39 -24.33 -86.36
CA ASP A 65 -70.29 -23.31 -86.91
C ASP A 65 -70.09 -23.11 -88.43
N ALA A 66 -68.85 -23.19 -88.93
CA ALA A 66 -68.54 -23.08 -90.35
C ALA A 66 -69.12 -24.23 -91.20
N VAL A 67 -69.15 -25.45 -90.63
CA VAL A 67 -69.67 -26.67 -91.27
C VAL A 67 -71.21 -26.67 -91.38
N ARG A 68 -71.91 -25.82 -90.63
CA ARG A 68 -73.37 -25.63 -90.75
C ARG A 68 -73.72 -24.86 -92.03
N VAL A 69 -73.83 -25.59 -93.14
CA VAL A 69 -74.18 -25.05 -94.45
C VAL A 69 -75.57 -25.48 -94.90
N SER A 70 -76.25 -24.61 -95.65
CA SER A 70 -77.57 -24.93 -96.24
C SER A 70 -77.40 -25.47 -97.66
N PRO A 71 -78.05 -26.59 -98.03
CA PRO A 71 -77.99 -27.13 -99.39
C PRO A 71 -78.58 -26.18 -100.45
N THR A 72 -79.33 -25.14 -100.04
CA THR A 72 -79.96 -24.16 -100.95
C THR A 72 -78.98 -23.20 -101.62
N ASN A 73 -77.78 -23.04 -101.06
CA ASN A 73 -76.82 -22.01 -101.49
C ASN A 73 -75.70 -22.54 -102.41
N GLY A 74 -75.87 -23.75 -102.96
CA GLY A 74 -74.91 -24.39 -103.86
C GLY A 74 -74.23 -25.63 -103.26
N PRO A 75 -73.19 -26.18 -103.93
CA PRO A 75 -72.52 -27.40 -103.49
C PRO A 75 -71.94 -27.27 -102.08
N ILE A 76 -72.29 -28.22 -101.21
CA ILE A 76 -71.89 -28.23 -99.79
C ILE A 76 -70.37 -28.28 -99.61
N THR A 77 -69.68 -29.03 -100.47
CA THR A 77 -68.22 -29.13 -100.47
C THR A 77 -67.54 -27.77 -100.68
N VAL A 78 -68.07 -26.96 -101.62
CA VAL A 78 -67.56 -25.61 -101.91
C VAL A 78 -67.89 -24.66 -100.77
N GLN A 79 -69.12 -24.71 -100.24
CA GLN A 79 -69.52 -23.85 -99.11
C GLN A 79 -68.70 -24.12 -97.84
N ILE A 80 -68.48 -25.40 -97.49
CA ILE A 80 -67.67 -25.77 -96.32
C ILE A 80 -66.22 -25.35 -96.55
N ARG A 81 -65.65 -25.61 -97.73
CA ARG A 81 -64.29 -25.16 -98.10
C ARG A 81 -64.15 -23.66 -97.93
N ASP A 82 -64.99 -22.86 -98.56
CA ASP A 82 -64.84 -21.41 -98.58
C ASP A 82 -64.98 -20.81 -97.19
N ARG A 83 -65.90 -21.36 -96.36
CA ARG A 83 -66.09 -20.90 -94.98
C ARG A 83 -64.93 -21.30 -94.06
N VAL A 84 -64.47 -22.55 -94.13
CA VAL A 84 -63.33 -23.03 -93.32
C VAL A 84 -62.06 -22.32 -93.74
N ASP A 85 -61.82 -22.16 -95.04
CA ASP A 85 -60.68 -21.40 -95.56
C ASP A 85 -60.71 -19.93 -95.15
N ALA A 86 -61.88 -19.29 -95.21
CA ALA A 86 -62.03 -17.89 -94.76
C ALA A 86 -61.80 -17.77 -93.26
N LEU A 87 -62.26 -18.73 -92.46
CA LEU A 87 -62.03 -18.78 -91.01
C LEU A 87 -60.54 -18.89 -90.69
N ILE A 88 -59.82 -19.80 -91.35
CA ILE A 88 -58.38 -20.01 -91.15
C ILE A 88 -57.59 -18.79 -91.63
N ARG A 89 -57.83 -18.31 -92.86
CA ARG A 89 -57.07 -17.20 -93.46
C ARG A 89 -57.31 -15.85 -92.78
N ASN A 90 -58.51 -15.61 -92.26
CA ASN A 90 -58.83 -14.35 -91.58
C ASN A 90 -58.50 -14.38 -90.08
N SER A 91 -58.16 -15.54 -89.51
CA SER A 91 -57.83 -15.65 -88.10
C SER A 91 -56.51 -14.94 -87.78
N PRO A 92 -56.49 -14.00 -86.80
CA PRO A 92 -55.26 -13.33 -86.39
C PRO A 92 -54.25 -14.32 -85.80
N TRP A 93 -54.72 -15.43 -85.24
CA TRP A 93 -53.87 -16.48 -84.66
C TRP A 93 -53.04 -17.20 -85.72
N VAL A 94 -53.62 -17.47 -86.88
CA VAL A 94 -52.90 -18.11 -87.99
C VAL A 94 -51.98 -17.10 -88.66
N ARG A 95 -52.50 -15.90 -88.97
CA ARG A 95 -51.77 -14.88 -89.74
C ARG A 95 -50.61 -14.24 -88.97
N VAL A 96 -50.84 -13.89 -87.71
CA VAL A 96 -49.86 -13.17 -86.86
C VAL A 96 -49.29 -14.10 -85.81
N GLY A 97 -50.11 -14.97 -85.21
CA GLY A 97 -49.64 -15.90 -84.19
C GLY A 97 -48.74 -17.01 -84.74
N GLY A 98 -48.81 -17.31 -86.04
CA GLY A 98 -48.09 -18.42 -86.66
C GLY A 98 -48.61 -19.79 -86.20
N VAL A 99 -49.87 -19.86 -85.80
CA VAL A 99 -50.54 -21.09 -85.37
C VAL A 99 -50.86 -21.92 -86.61
N GLU A 100 -50.49 -23.20 -86.58
CA GLU A 100 -50.82 -24.16 -87.63
C GLU A 100 -52.10 -24.89 -87.25
N VAL A 101 -53.09 -24.84 -88.14
CA VAL A 101 -54.42 -25.42 -87.92
C VAL A 101 -54.70 -26.40 -89.04
N ASP A 102 -54.62 -27.68 -88.71
CA ASP A 102 -54.93 -28.77 -89.62
C ASP A 102 -56.37 -29.25 -89.37
N VAL A 103 -57.25 -28.91 -90.31
CA VAL A 103 -58.67 -29.28 -90.28
C VAL A 103 -58.94 -30.38 -91.30
N THR A 104 -59.48 -31.49 -90.85
CA THR A 104 -60.00 -32.55 -91.71
C THR A 104 -61.49 -32.70 -91.45
N VAL A 105 -62.32 -32.41 -92.46
CA VAL A 105 -63.78 -32.57 -92.43
C VAL A 105 -64.15 -33.78 -93.28
N LEU A 106 -64.77 -34.77 -92.64
CA LEU A 106 -65.27 -36.00 -93.25
C LEU A 106 -66.80 -35.95 -93.32
N GLY A 107 -67.38 -36.49 -94.40
CA GLY A 107 -68.83 -36.68 -94.47
C GLY A 107 -69.32 -37.68 -93.43
N LYS A 108 -70.64 -37.77 -93.24
CA LYS A 108 -71.32 -38.74 -92.35
C LYS A 108 -70.87 -40.19 -92.57
N ASP A 109 -70.37 -40.51 -93.76
CA ASP A 109 -69.87 -41.84 -94.11
C ASP A 109 -68.48 -42.14 -93.51
N GLY A 110 -67.84 -41.16 -92.87
CA GLY A 110 -66.49 -41.26 -92.28
C GLY A 110 -65.39 -41.50 -93.32
N ARG A 111 -65.70 -41.43 -94.62
CA ARG A 111 -64.81 -41.87 -95.71
C ARG A 111 -64.66 -40.83 -96.80
N THR A 112 -65.68 -40.00 -97.05
CA THR A 112 -65.61 -38.95 -98.07
C THR A 112 -65.00 -37.69 -97.45
N PRO A 113 -63.76 -37.31 -97.82
CA PRO A 113 -63.17 -36.06 -97.35
C PRO A 113 -63.88 -34.88 -98.02
N LEU A 114 -64.58 -34.08 -97.22
CA LEU A 114 -65.20 -32.83 -97.67
C LEU A 114 -64.16 -31.70 -97.72
N TYR A 115 -63.21 -31.73 -96.77
CA TYR A 115 -62.10 -30.79 -96.67
C TYR A 115 -60.91 -31.45 -95.99
N VAL A 116 -59.71 -31.27 -96.53
CA VAL A 116 -58.46 -31.82 -95.96
C VAL A 116 -57.39 -30.73 -96.04
N GLY A 117 -57.29 -29.91 -95.01
CA GLY A 117 -56.25 -28.90 -94.80
C GLY A 117 -55.72 -28.16 -96.03
N ILE A 118 -54.42 -27.88 -96.00
CA ILE A 118 -53.68 -27.05 -96.98
C ILE A 118 -53.67 -27.68 -98.40
N SER A 119 -53.94 -28.98 -98.51
CA SER A 119 -54.02 -29.71 -99.77
C SER A 119 -55.48 -29.93 -100.17
N GLY A 120 -56.14 -28.87 -100.62
CA GLY A 120 -57.55 -28.91 -101.01
C GLY A 120 -57.84 -30.09 -101.96
N VAL A 121 -58.80 -30.94 -101.56
CA VAL A 121 -59.30 -32.05 -102.39
C VAL A 121 -59.86 -31.49 -103.71
N ALA A 122 -59.55 -32.07 -104.86
CA ALA A 122 -60.10 -31.59 -106.13
C ALA A 122 -61.63 -31.52 -106.05
N PRO A 123 -62.27 -30.38 -106.39
CA PRO A 123 -63.72 -30.25 -106.26
C PRO A 123 -64.41 -31.31 -107.11
N ALA A 124 -65.38 -32.02 -106.53
CA ALA A 124 -66.25 -32.92 -107.28
C ALA A 124 -66.95 -32.15 -108.42
N PRO A 125 -67.19 -32.77 -109.58
CA PRO A 125 -67.85 -32.11 -110.70
C PRO A 125 -69.21 -31.55 -110.27
N GLN A 126 -69.45 -30.26 -110.55
CA GLN A 126 -70.64 -29.55 -110.10
C GLN A 126 -71.92 -30.24 -110.62
N PRO A 127 -72.82 -30.70 -109.73
CA PRO A 127 -74.13 -31.17 -110.17
C PRO A 127 -74.92 -30.00 -110.75
N ARG A 128 -75.37 -30.12 -112.01
CA ARG A 128 -76.16 -29.08 -112.71
C ARG A 128 -77.61 -28.99 -112.23
N GLU A 129 -78.06 -29.89 -111.36
CA GLU A 129 -79.43 -29.99 -110.85
C GLU A 129 -79.50 -29.85 -109.33
N ILE A 130 -80.44 -29.04 -108.84
CA ILE A 130 -80.69 -28.77 -107.40
C ILE A 130 -81.01 -30.07 -106.64
N ASP A 131 -81.76 -30.99 -107.26
CA ASP A 131 -82.14 -32.27 -106.67
C ASP A 131 -80.95 -33.23 -106.49
N ALA A 132 -79.90 -33.09 -107.30
CA ALA A 132 -78.66 -33.85 -107.13
C ALA A 132 -77.84 -33.31 -105.95
N ALA A 133 -77.74 -31.98 -105.83
CA ALA A 133 -77.10 -31.33 -104.68
C ALA A 133 -77.79 -31.65 -103.34
N MET A 134 -79.13 -31.73 -103.32
CA MET A 134 -79.88 -32.07 -102.11
C MET A 134 -79.73 -33.54 -101.71
N ARG A 135 -79.64 -34.47 -102.67
CA ARG A 135 -79.37 -35.89 -102.38
C ARG A 135 -77.96 -36.10 -101.85
N GLU A 136 -76.99 -35.39 -102.40
CA GLU A 136 -75.60 -35.39 -101.91
C GLU A 136 -75.52 -34.82 -100.48
N ALA A 137 -76.24 -33.74 -100.20
CA ALA A 137 -76.36 -33.13 -98.88
C ALA A 137 -76.84 -34.11 -97.79
N ILE A 138 -77.94 -34.82 -98.08
CA ILE A 138 -78.54 -35.77 -97.14
C ILE A 138 -77.60 -36.94 -96.84
N ARG A 139 -76.76 -37.33 -97.82
CA ARG A 139 -75.80 -38.42 -97.65
C ARG A 139 -74.58 -38.02 -96.83
N LEU A 140 -74.11 -36.78 -96.97
CA LEU A 140 -72.85 -36.31 -96.40
C LEU A 140 -73.01 -35.59 -95.05
N LEU A 141 -74.21 -35.15 -94.67
CA LEU A 141 -74.46 -34.44 -93.41
C LEU A 141 -75.14 -35.33 -92.33
N PRO A 142 -74.83 -35.17 -91.03
CA PRO A 142 -73.85 -34.24 -90.45
C PRO A 142 -72.41 -34.69 -90.75
N ALA A 143 -71.54 -33.73 -91.01
CA ALA A 143 -70.12 -33.99 -91.23
C ALA A 143 -69.39 -34.07 -89.90
N ASP A 144 -68.54 -35.08 -89.74
CA ASP A 144 -67.62 -35.21 -88.62
C ASP A 144 -66.31 -34.49 -88.95
N PHE A 145 -65.66 -33.87 -87.97
CA PHE A 145 -64.40 -33.17 -88.20
C PHE A 145 -63.36 -33.55 -87.15
N ALA A 146 -62.13 -33.71 -87.62
CA ALA A 146 -60.93 -33.84 -86.80
C ALA A 146 -60.12 -32.55 -86.95
N LEU A 147 -59.74 -31.98 -85.82
CA LEU A 147 -58.99 -30.74 -85.72
C LEU A 147 -57.72 -31.02 -84.93
N THR A 148 -56.58 -30.67 -85.49
CA THR A 148 -55.30 -30.64 -84.77
C THR A 148 -54.73 -29.24 -84.88
N VAL A 149 -54.54 -28.59 -83.73
CA VAL A 149 -53.92 -27.27 -83.65
C VAL A 149 -52.55 -27.45 -83.02
N SER A 150 -51.52 -26.96 -83.68
CA SER A 150 -50.16 -26.92 -83.15
C SER A 150 -49.60 -25.51 -83.19
N VAL A 151 -48.86 -25.15 -82.15
CA VAL A 151 -48.14 -23.87 -82.05
C VAL A 151 -46.66 -24.19 -82.23
N PRO A 152 -46.10 -24.03 -83.46
CA PRO A 152 -44.68 -24.31 -83.69
C PRO A 152 -43.80 -23.50 -82.74
N HIS A 153 -42.69 -24.11 -82.26
CA HIS A 153 -41.78 -23.45 -81.32
C HIS A 153 -41.09 -22.19 -81.86
N GLY A 154 -41.15 -21.93 -83.17
CA GLY A 154 -40.69 -20.69 -83.81
C GLY A 154 -41.79 -19.67 -84.12
N SER A 155 -43.04 -19.95 -83.76
CA SER A 155 -44.16 -19.04 -84.00
C SER A 155 -44.02 -17.75 -83.19
N LEU A 156 -44.58 -16.65 -83.71
CA LEU A 156 -44.55 -15.36 -83.02
C LEU A 156 -45.23 -15.43 -81.65
N LEU A 157 -46.27 -16.26 -81.51
CA LEU A 157 -46.96 -16.48 -80.25
C LEU A 157 -46.07 -17.20 -79.22
N SER A 158 -45.41 -18.30 -79.62
CA SER A 158 -44.44 -18.99 -78.78
C SER A 158 -43.29 -18.06 -78.36
N ALA A 159 -42.75 -17.28 -79.31
CA ALA A 159 -41.67 -16.34 -79.06
C ALA A 159 -42.09 -15.22 -78.08
N ALA A 160 -43.32 -14.72 -78.20
CA ALA A 160 -43.86 -13.71 -77.28
C ALA A 160 -44.02 -14.26 -75.85
N ILE A 161 -44.53 -15.49 -75.70
CA ILE A 161 -44.63 -16.17 -74.41
C ILE A 161 -43.23 -16.33 -73.80
N LEU A 162 -42.27 -16.85 -74.56
CA LEU A 162 -40.89 -17.03 -74.10
C LEU A 162 -40.25 -15.70 -73.67
N ALA A 163 -40.40 -14.65 -74.49
CA ALA A 163 -39.85 -13.32 -74.20
C ALA A 163 -40.47 -12.73 -72.92
N SER A 164 -41.77 -12.88 -72.71
CA SER A 164 -42.46 -12.38 -71.52
C SER A 164 -41.92 -13.05 -70.25
N TYR A 165 -41.76 -14.37 -70.25
CA TYR A 165 -41.18 -15.10 -69.14
C TYR A 165 -39.70 -14.79 -68.95
N ALA A 166 -38.94 -14.57 -70.03
CA ALA A 166 -37.53 -14.23 -69.95
C ALA A 166 -37.36 -12.87 -69.25
N VAL A 167 -38.15 -11.86 -69.64
CA VAL A 167 -38.16 -10.55 -68.98
C VAL A 167 -38.52 -10.67 -67.50
N MET A 168 -39.51 -11.49 -67.17
CA MET A 168 -39.91 -11.74 -65.78
C MET A 168 -38.77 -12.40 -64.97
N LEU A 169 -38.13 -13.43 -65.53
CA LEU A 169 -37.01 -14.14 -64.89
C LEU A 169 -35.79 -13.23 -64.71
N PHE A 170 -35.39 -12.48 -65.75
CA PHE A 170 -34.27 -11.54 -65.66
C PHE A 170 -34.54 -10.43 -64.66
N SER A 171 -35.77 -9.90 -64.62
CA SER A 171 -36.16 -8.89 -63.62
C SER A 171 -36.10 -9.44 -62.20
N GLY A 172 -36.57 -10.68 -61.98
CA GLY A 172 -36.49 -11.37 -60.70
C GLY A 172 -35.05 -11.59 -60.24
N LEU A 173 -34.20 -12.14 -61.14
CA LEU A 173 -32.77 -12.35 -60.86
C LEU A 173 -32.04 -11.03 -60.61
N PHE A 174 -32.34 -9.97 -61.35
CA PHE A 174 -31.74 -8.65 -61.16
C PHE A 174 -32.11 -8.07 -59.79
N TYR A 175 -33.38 -8.16 -59.39
CA TYR A 175 -33.83 -7.71 -58.08
C TYR A 175 -33.15 -8.52 -56.97
N GLN A 176 -33.13 -9.85 -57.08
CA GLN A 176 -32.49 -10.72 -56.11
C GLN A 176 -30.99 -10.40 -55.98
N ASN A 177 -30.25 -10.31 -57.09
CA ASN A 177 -28.83 -9.96 -57.07
C ASN A 177 -28.59 -8.59 -56.42
N ARG A 178 -29.41 -7.59 -56.75
CA ARG A 178 -29.33 -6.25 -56.13
C ARG A 178 -29.59 -6.30 -54.63
N THR A 179 -30.50 -7.14 -54.15
CA THR A 179 -30.74 -7.31 -52.71
C THR A 179 -29.58 -8.02 -52.01
N VAL A 180 -28.98 -9.04 -52.63
CA VAL A 180 -27.81 -9.74 -52.10
C VAL A 180 -26.61 -8.81 -52.02
N ALA A 181 -26.29 -8.07 -53.08
CA ALA A 181 -25.21 -7.08 -53.09
C ALA A 181 -25.39 -6.00 -52.00
N ARG A 182 -26.63 -5.52 -51.78
CA ARG A 182 -26.93 -4.57 -50.69
C ARG A 182 -26.71 -5.18 -49.31
N ARG A 183 -27.02 -6.47 -49.12
CA ARG A 183 -26.78 -7.17 -47.85
C ARG A 183 -25.29 -7.35 -47.59
N GLU A 184 -24.51 -7.73 -48.60
CA GLU A 184 -23.06 -7.84 -48.49
C GLU A 184 -22.41 -6.50 -48.15
N GLN A 185 -22.80 -5.41 -48.81
CA GLN A 185 -22.32 -4.06 -48.48
C GLN A 185 -22.65 -3.66 -47.03
N ARG A 186 -23.86 -3.95 -46.55
CA ARG A 186 -24.24 -3.69 -45.14
C ARG A 186 -23.40 -4.50 -44.17
N ARG A 187 -23.11 -5.77 -44.47
CA ARG A 187 -22.23 -6.63 -43.65
C ARG A 187 -20.81 -6.07 -43.59
N LEU A 188 -20.24 -5.68 -44.74
CA LEU A 188 -18.91 -5.07 -44.79
C LEU A 188 -18.84 -3.75 -44.01
N GLN A 189 -19.85 -2.89 -44.15
CA GLN A 189 -19.92 -1.64 -43.38
C GLN A 189 -20.10 -1.89 -41.88
N ALA A 190 -20.89 -2.90 -41.49
CA ALA A 190 -21.04 -3.27 -40.08
C ALA A 190 -19.71 -3.79 -39.49
N ALA A 191 -18.99 -4.63 -40.23
CA ALA A 191 -17.67 -5.14 -39.84
C ALA A 191 -16.63 -4.00 -39.72
N GLN A 192 -16.61 -3.05 -40.66
CA GLN A 192 -15.75 -1.87 -40.58
C GLN A 192 -16.06 -1.01 -39.35
N ARG A 193 -17.34 -0.71 -39.10
CA ARG A 193 -17.77 0.04 -37.91
C ARG A 193 -17.44 -0.69 -36.61
N ALA A 194 -17.58 -2.02 -36.57
CA ALA A 194 -17.19 -2.81 -35.42
C ALA A 194 -15.69 -2.70 -35.15
N ARG A 195 -14.86 -2.81 -36.20
CA ARG A 195 -13.40 -2.63 -36.10
C ARG A 195 -13.01 -1.22 -35.65
N GLU A 196 -13.66 -0.19 -36.18
CA GLU A 196 -13.43 1.20 -35.76
C GLU A 196 -13.80 1.44 -34.30
N ARG A 197 -14.93 0.88 -33.83
CA ARG A 197 -15.31 0.96 -32.41
C ARG A 197 -14.33 0.23 -31.51
N ALA A 198 -13.88 -0.96 -31.91
CA ALA A 198 -12.86 -1.71 -31.16
C ALA A 198 -11.55 -0.93 -31.08
N ALA A 199 -11.08 -0.36 -32.21
CA ALA A 199 -9.90 0.50 -32.23
C ALA A 199 -10.08 1.77 -31.39
N GLY A 200 -11.27 2.36 -31.39
CA GLY A 200 -11.62 3.51 -30.54
C GLY A 200 -11.54 3.18 -29.04
N ARG A 201 -12.08 2.02 -28.63
CA ARG A 201 -11.98 1.51 -27.25
C ARG A 201 -10.54 1.22 -26.84
N ALA A 202 -9.75 0.59 -27.71
CA ALA A 202 -8.34 0.36 -27.43
C ALA A 202 -7.58 1.67 -27.16
N ARG A 203 -7.80 2.70 -27.99
CA ARG A 203 -7.19 4.03 -27.79
C ARG A 203 -7.69 4.77 -26.55
N SER A 204 -8.91 4.53 -26.05
CA SER A 204 -9.34 5.12 -24.78
C SER A 204 -8.66 4.43 -23.61
N ILE A 205 -8.57 3.10 -23.63
CA ILE A 205 -7.87 2.31 -22.61
C ILE A 205 -6.39 2.68 -22.56
N GLU A 206 -5.72 2.82 -23.70
CA GLU A 206 -4.32 3.28 -23.75
C GLU A 206 -4.12 4.66 -23.11
N ARG A 207 -5.07 5.59 -23.33
CA ARG A 207 -5.03 6.93 -22.71
C ARG A 207 -5.27 6.87 -21.21
N GLU A 208 -6.21 6.05 -20.76
CA GLU A 208 -6.49 5.84 -19.34
C GLU A 208 -5.29 5.19 -18.64
N LEU A 209 -4.69 4.15 -19.22
CA LEU A 209 -3.47 3.52 -18.70
C LEU A 209 -2.30 4.49 -18.63
N ALA A 210 -2.13 5.34 -19.65
CA ALA A 210 -1.10 6.38 -19.64
C ALA A 210 -1.34 7.40 -18.51
N SER A 211 -2.59 7.82 -18.30
CA SER A 211 -2.96 8.73 -17.20
C SER A 211 -2.76 8.10 -15.83
N VAL A 212 -3.10 6.82 -15.66
CA VAL A 212 -2.90 6.10 -14.40
C VAL A 212 -1.41 5.94 -14.12
N ARG A 213 -0.60 5.64 -15.14
CA ARG A 213 0.84 5.55 -15.01
C ARG A 213 1.46 6.88 -14.59
N ASP A 214 1.07 7.98 -15.23
CA ASP A 214 1.52 9.33 -14.86
C ASP A 214 1.14 9.66 -13.41
N HIS A 215 -0.09 9.33 -13.02
CA HIS A 215 -0.52 9.51 -11.63
C HIS A 215 0.30 8.67 -10.64
N LEU A 216 0.59 7.41 -10.95
CA LEU A 216 1.44 6.55 -10.12
C LEU A 216 2.88 7.09 -10.04
N GLU A 217 3.45 7.59 -11.14
CA GLU A 217 4.78 8.23 -11.15
C GLU A 217 4.81 9.49 -10.25
N THR A 218 3.68 10.20 -10.10
CA THR A 218 3.58 11.34 -9.15
C THR A 218 3.37 10.92 -7.68
N LEU A 219 2.64 9.83 -7.43
CA LEU A 219 2.33 9.39 -6.06
C LEU A 219 3.47 8.61 -5.41
N GLU A 220 4.16 7.77 -6.18
CA GLU A 220 5.25 6.93 -5.68
C GLU A 220 6.34 7.70 -4.90
N PRO A 221 6.85 8.87 -5.35
CA PRO A 221 7.82 9.63 -4.57
C PRO A 221 7.21 10.26 -3.30
N ALA A 222 5.94 10.64 -3.33
CA ALA A 222 5.26 11.19 -2.15
C ALA A 222 5.04 10.12 -1.08
N GLU A 223 4.62 8.91 -1.47
CA GLU A 223 4.49 7.76 -0.55
C GLU A 223 5.84 7.33 0.02
N ARG A 224 6.92 7.35 -0.79
CA ARG A 224 8.29 7.08 -0.32
C ARG A 224 8.72 8.11 0.72
N ALA A 225 8.55 9.40 0.44
CA ALA A 225 8.90 10.47 1.38
C ALA A 225 8.11 10.37 2.69
N GLN A 226 6.83 10.04 2.63
CA GLN A 226 6.00 9.83 3.82
C GLN A 226 6.42 8.59 4.62
N SER A 227 6.83 7.51 3.94
CA SER A 227 7.35 6.31 4.59
C SER A 227 8.67 6.58 5.33
N GLU A 228 9.57 7.36 4.71
CA GLU A 228 10.82 7.80 5.34
C GLU A 228 10.57 8.70 6.56
N GLU A 229 9.58 9.60 6.49
CA GLU A 229 9.18 10.44 7.63
C GLU A 229 8.63 9.60 8.79
N ILE A 230 7.80 8.61 8.51
CA ILE A 230 7.28 7.68 9.52
C ILE A 230 8.41 6.91 10.19
N GLU A 231 9.38 6.40 9.42
CA GLU A 231 10.54 5.69 9.97
C GLU A 231 11.36 6.60 10.89
N GLN A 232 11.60 7.85 10.48
CA GLN A 232 12.28 8.84 11.34
C GLN A 232 11.52 9.07 12.65
N LEU A 233 10.21 9.30 12.59
CA LEU A 233 9.37 9.50 13.79
C LEU A 233 9.35 8.27 14.70
N GLU A 234 9.34 7.06 14.15
CA GLU A 234 9.42 5.83 14.93
C GLU A 234 10.76 5.70 15.66
N THR A 235 11.87 6.01 14.99
CA THR A 235 13.20 6.01 15.62
C THR A 235 13.31 7.07 16.72
N GLU A 236 12.77 8.27 16.51
CA GLU A 236 12.71 9.32 17.54
C GLU A 236 11.86 8.87 18.73
N ARG A 237 10.71 8.23 18.48
CA ARG A 237 9.84 7.70 19.53
C ARG A 237 10.55 6.61 20.35
N GLU A 238 11.31 5.73 19.70
CA GLU A 238 12.13 4.69 20.33
C GLU A 238 13.20 5.34 21.23
N GLN A 239 13.91 6.34 20.72
CA GLN A 239 14.95 7.08 21.45
C GLN A 239 14.37 7.80 22.67
N LEU A 240 13.25 8.51 22.52
CA LEU A 240 12.58 9.22 23.62
C LEU A 240 12.08 8.23 24.69
N ARG A 241 11.52 7.08 24.29
CA ARG A 241 11.15 6.01 25.24
C ARG A 241 12.37 5.47 25.99
N GLY A 242 13.50 5.29 25.30
CA GLY A 242 14.76 4.92 25.93
C GLY A 242 15.25 5.94 26.94
N GLN A 243 15.17 7.23 26.61
CA GLN A 243 15.52 8.33 27.52
C GLN A 243 14.60 8.38 28.74
N LEU A 244 13.28 8.23 28.55
CA LEU A 244 12.31 8.17 29.64
C LEU A 244 12.57 7.00 30.59
N ARG A 245 12.92 5.81 30.06
CA ARG A 245 13.32 4.67 30.89
C ARG A 245 14.56 4.97 31.72
N LYS A 246 15.61 5.53 31.10
CA LYS A 246 16.83 5.92 31.82
C LYS A 246 16.57 6.96 32.90
N LEU A 247 15.70 7.94 32.64
CA LEU A 247 15.30 8.94 33.63
C LEU A 247 14.51 8.31 34.77
N ALA A 248 13.55 7.42 34.48
CA ALA A 248 12.77 6.70 35.48
C ALA A 248 13.66 5.81 36.36
N GLU A 249 14.63 5.09 35.78
CA GLU A 249 15.63 4.31 36.52
C GLU A 249 16.49 5.20 37.43
N ARG A 250 16.95 6.35 36.91
CA ARG A 250 17.74 7.31 37.69
C ARG A 250 16.92 7.93 38.83
N GLU A 251 15.65 8.23 38.60
CA GLU A 251 14.72 8.71 39.62
C GLU A 251 14.49 7.65 40.71
N ALA A 252 14.29 6.40 40.32
CA ALA A 252 14.14 5.27 41.25
C ALA A 252 15.40 5.06 42.10
N GLN A 253 16.60 5.11 41.48
CA GLN A 253 17.87 5.04 42.19
C GLN A 253 18.07 6.20 43.17
N LEU A 254 17.69 7.42 42.77
CA LEU A 254 17.78 8.58 43.65
C LEU A 254 16.79 8.50 44.81
N ARG A 255 15.57 7.98 44.58
CA ARG A 255 14.59 7.72 45.65
C ARG A 255 15.10 6.66 46.63
N ALA A 256 15.54 5.50 46.13
CA ALA A 256 16.09 4.44 46.98
C ALA A 256 17.29 4.96 47.79
N GLY A 257 18.23 5.65 47.14
CA GLY A 257 19.37 6.24 47.83
C GLY A 257 19.03 7.37 48.79
N ALA A 258 17.87 8.02 48.65
CA ALA A 258 17.35 9.00 49.60
C ALA A 258 16.63 8.33 50.79
N GLU A 259 15.89 7.24 50.53
CA GLU A 259 15.27 6.39 51.57
C GLU A 259 16.33 5.72 52.43
N ASP A 260 17.37 5.14 51.81
CA ASP A 260 18.53 4.57 52.51
C ASP A 260 19.18 5.62 53.40
N ARG A 261 19.47 6.82 52.84
CA ARG A 261 20.03 7.94 53.61
C ARG A 261 19.12 8.41 54.75
N ALA A 262 17.81 8.47 54.52
CA ALA A 262 16.85 8.81 55.55
C ALA A 262 16.84 7.76 56.67
N SER A 263 16.92 6.47 56.32
CA SER A 263 16.98 5.37 57.28
C SER A 263 18.28 5.38 58.10
N THR A 264 19.43 5.66 57.48
CA THR A 264 20.70 5.79 58.19
C THR A 264 20.69 7.00 59.12
N LEU A 265 20.16 8.14 58.66
CA LEU A 265 20.01 9.33 59.52
C LEU A 265 19.06 9.06 60.68
N GLN A 266 18.00 8.27 60.47
CA GLN A 266 17.07 7.89 61.53
C GLN A 266 17.70 6.92 62.54
N GLN A 267 18.51 5.95 62.07
CA GLN A 267 19.30 5.08 62.93
C GLN A 267 20.34 5.86 63.73
N GLU A 268 21.04 6.81 63.09
CA GLU A 268 21.97 7.71 63.76
C GLU A 268 21.26 8.58 64.80
N SER A 269 20.08 9.13 64.45
CA SER A 269 19.26 9.90 65.39
C SER A 269 18.83 9.06 66.59
N GLN A 270 18.38 7.83 66.37
CA GLN A 270 17.98 6.93 67.45
C GLN A 270 19.17 6.52 68.33
N ALA A 271 20.33 6.22 67.72
CA ALA A 271 21.54 5.92 68.47
C ALA A 271 22.02 7.13 69.30
N LEU A 272 21.86 8.35 68.78
CA LEU A 272 22.14 9.58 69.52
C LEU A 272 21.11 9.80 70.64
N GLU A 273 19.84 9.49 70.42
CA GLU A 273 18.80 9.55 71.46
C GLU A 273 19.06 8.54 72.59
N GLU A 274 19.40 7.29 72.26
CA GLU A 274 19.78 6.26 73.24
C GLU A 274 21.03 6.65 74.02
N LEU A 275 22.05 7.21 73.35
CA LEU A 275 23.25 7.74 74.02
C LEU A 275 22.90 8.95 74.90
N LEU A 276 21.98 9.81 74.47
CA LEU A 276 21.50 10.93 75.29
C LEU A 276 20.71 10.44 76.51
N GLU A 277 19.88 9.41 76.36
CA GLU A 277 19.15 8.80 77.46
C GLU A 277 20.11 8.11 78.44
N GLU A 278 21.08 7.33 77.96
CA GLU A 278 22.13 6.72 78.78
C GLU A 278 22.95 7.80 79.51
N THR A 279 23.34 8.87 78.82
CA THR A 279 24.08 9.97 79.47
C THR A 279 23.21 10.77 80.44
N LEU A 280 21.91 10.90 80.20
CA LEU A 280 20.95 11.50 81.15
C LEU A 280 20.74 10.60 82.36
N GLU A 281 20.65 9.29 82.19
CA GLU A 281 20.60 8.32 83.28
C GLU A 281 21.90 8.33 84.08
N ASP A 282 23.06 8.33 83.43
CA ASP A 282 24.36 8.47 84.06
C ASP A 282 24.48 9.81 84.80
N VAL A 283 23.99 10.90 84.21
CA VAL A 283 23.92 12.21 84.89
C VAL A 283 22.97 12.12 86.08
N GLY A 284 21.82 11.48 85.96
CA GLY A 284 20.87 11.28 87.07
C GLY A 284 21.43 10.39 88.17
N GLN A 285 22.16 9.32 87.83
CA GLN A 285 22.89 8.47 88.76
C GLN A 285 24.03 9.24 89.41
N LYS A 286 24.77 10.06 88.65
CA LYS A 286 25.82 10.91 89.19
C LYS A 286 25.27 12.07 90.01
N GLU A 287 24.10 12.61 89.70
CA GLU A 287 23.40 13.60 90.53
C GLU A 287 22.88 12.94 91.80
N GLY A 288 22.37 11.71 91.71
CA GLY A 288 22.01 10.87 92.86
C GLY A 288 23.22 10.54 93.73
N GLU A 289 24.34 10.17 93.12
CA GLU A 289 25.63 10.01 93.78
C GLU A 289 26.15 11.34 94.29
N ILE A 290 25.91 12.48 93.64
CA ILE A 290 26.31 13.79 94.15
C ILE A 290 25.43 14.15 95.34
N VAL A 291 24.13 13.83 95.34
CA VAL A 291 23.24 14.00 96.50
C VAL A 291 23.65 13.05 97.62
N GLU A 292 23.98 11.80 97.32
CA GLU A 292 24.47 10.81 98.29
C GLU A 292 25.87 11.18 98.79
N LEU A 293 26.74 11.68 97.92
CA LEU A 293 28.08 12.21 98.25
C LEU A 293 27.96 13.55 98.94
N GLN A 294 26.91 14.35 98.71
CA GLN A 294 26.58 15.58 99.41
C GLN A 294 26.01 15.29 100.78
N ASP A 295 25.19 14.24 100.95
CA ASP A 295 24.70 13.76 102.24
C ASP A 295 25.81 13.03 102.99
N ARG A 296 26.65 12.26 102.31
CA ARG A 296 27.91 11.77 102.83
C ARG A 296 28.82 12.94 103.14
N LEU A 297 28.91 14.01 102.36
CA LEU A 297 29.64 15.26 102.66
C LEU A 297 28.95 16.08 103.74
N LYS A 298 27.66 15.93 104.02
CA LYS A 298 27.01 16.55 105.18
C LYS A 298 27.33 15.77 106.44
N ASN A 299 27.45 14.44 106.29
CA ASN A 299 27.85 13.50 107.34
C ASN A 299 29.39 13.38 107.50
N THR A 300 30.17 13.79 106.49
CA THR A 300 31.64 13.87 106.44
C THR A 300 32.16 15.31 106.33
N ALA A 301 31.31 16.33 106.33
CA ALA A 301 31.66 17.72 106.69
C ALA A 301 31.92 17.86 108.19
N ARG A 302 31.82 16.76 108.94
CA ARG A 302 32.51 16.60 110.22
C ARG A 302 33.94 16.09 110.11
N LYS A 303 34.43 15.68 108.92
CA LYS A 303 35.79 15.15 108.67
C LYS A 303 36.23 15.33 107.20
N GLU A 304 36.87 16.45 106.92
CA GLU A 304 37.82 16.67 105.79
C GLU A 304 39.10 15.78 105.95
N PRO A 305 40.03 15.60 104.95
CA PRO A 305 40.57 16.67 104.07
C PRO A 305 41.25 16.34 102.68
N LYS A 306 41.60 17.43 101.95
CA LYS A 306 42.91 17.80 101.30
C LYS A 306 43.14 17.75 99.77
N ALA A 307 43.27 18.96 99.19
CA ALA A 307 44.07 19.32 98.01
C ALA A 307 45.19 20.34 98.36
N SER A 308 46.15 19.96 99.22
CA SER A 308 47.20 20.87 99.74
C SER A 308 48.64 20.35 99.64
N SER A 309 48.96 19.34 98.82
CA SER A 309 50.31 18.72 98.83
C SER A 309 51.31 19.37 97.84
N ARG A 310 50.89 19.80 96.64
CA ARG A 310 51.82 20.34 95.62
C ARG A 310 52.42 21.70 95.95
N SER A 311 51.72 22.59 96.67
CA SER A 311 52.29 23.90 97.04
C SER A 311 53.36 23.79 98.12
N ARG A 312 53.23 22.81 99.04
CA ARG A 312 54.20 22.58 100.13
C ARG A 312 55.51 21.96 99.64
N GLU A 313 55.46 21.14 98.60
CA GLU A 313 56.67 20.55 97.97
C GLU A 313 57.48 21.61 97.21
N ALA A 314 56.81 22.51 96.48
CA ALA A 314 57.44 23.64 95.82
C ALA A 314 58.13 24.61 96.80
N GLU A 315 57.48 24.89 97.93
CA GLU A 315 58.04 25.78 98.97
C GLU A 315 59.26 25.17 99.69
N ARG A 316 59.24 23.85 99.96
CA ARG A 316 60.40 23.13 100.53
C ARG A 316 61.58 23.10 99.56
N LEU A 317 61.33 22.90 98.26
CA LEU A 317 62.36 22.89 97.24
C LEU A 317 62.96 24.30 97.06
N ALA A 318 62.12 25.34 97.05
CA ALA A 318 62.57 26.74 96.98
C ALA A 318 63.56 27.09 98.09
N LYS A 319 63.24 26.71 99.33
CA LYS A 319 64.11 26.97 100.48
C LYS A 319 65.44 26.22 100.39
N ARG A 320 65.43 24.97 99.88
CA ARG A 320 66.65 24.18 99.67
C ARG A 320 67.55 24.80 98.60
N MET A 321 67.00 25.17 97.45
CA MET A 321 67.76 25.75 96.33
C MET A 321 68.41 27.08 96.70
N ARG A 322 67.68 27.99 97.35
CA ARG A 322 68.20 29.29 97.82
C ARG A 322 69.29 29.15 98.88
N THR A 323 69.29 28.05 99.66
CA THR A 323 70.30 27.82 100.71
C THR A 323 71.60 27.22 100.14
N LEU A 324 71.48 26.28 99.19
CA LEU A 324 72.63 25.56 98.63
C LEU A 324 73.38 26.34 97.55
N TYR A 325 72.67 27.13 96.73
CA TYR A 325 73.24 27.82 95.58
C TYR A 325 73.18 29.34 95.76
N LYS A 326 74.00 29.89 96.66
CA LYS A 326 74.00 31.32 97.00
C LYS A 326 74.32 32.25 95.82
N THR A 327 74.99 31.74 94.79
CA THR A 327 75.34 32.48 93.57
C THR A 327 74.24 32.47 92.50
N LEU A 328 73.20 31.66 92.69
CA LEU A 328 72.06 31.53 91.79
C LEU A 328 70.79 32.13 92.40
N ASP A 329 70.08 32.91 91.61
CA ASP A 329 68.72 33.35 91.92
C ASP A 329 67.70 32.56 91.11
N PHE A 330 66.59 32.16 91.73
CA PHE A 330 65.59 31.28 91.13
C PHE A 330 64.23 31.97 91.08
N ASP A 331 63.69 32.13 89.87
CA ASP A 331 62.29 32.55 89.69
C ASP A 331 61.34 31.44 90.17
N ASP A 332 60.19 31.83 90.74
CA ASP A 332 59.22 30.88 91.30
C ASP A 332 58.71 29.87 90.25
N ARG A 333 58.67 30.28 88.98
CA ARG A 333 58.36 29.40 87.85
C ARG A 333 59.42 28.32 87.64
N ALA A 334 60.71 28.65 87.72
CA ALA A 334 61.79 27.66 87.60
C ALA A 334 61.71 26.58 88.69
N ILE A 335 61.26 26.95 89.89
CA ILE A 335 61.07 26.02 91.02
C ILE A 335 59.87 25.11 90.77
N SER A 336 58.76 25.69 90.31
CA SER A 336 57.56 24.93 89.93
C SER A 336 57.87 23.95 88.79
N ASP A 337 58.61 24.39 87.78
CA ASP A 337 58.97 23.57 86.62
C ASP A 337 59.91 22.42 87.04
N LEU A 338 60.84 22.66 87.96
CA LEU A 338 61.70 21.62 88.54
C LEU A 338 60.90 20.57 89.34
N VAL A 339 59.86 20.96 90.07
CA VAL A 339 58.93 20.01 90.72
C VAL A 339 58.12 19.25 89.68
N GLY A 340 57.70 19.93 88.61
CA GLY A 340 56.86 19.43 87.53
C GLY A 340 57.54 18.44 86.57
N LEU A 341 58.88 18.37 86.57
CA LEU A 341 59.60 17.33 85.82
C LEU A 341 59.14 15.94 86.30
N ARG A 342 58.63 15.10 85.41
CA ARG A 342 58.08 13.78 85.77
C ARG A 342 59.15 12.73 86.09
N ASP A 343 60.39 12.96 85.69
CA ASP A 343 61.49 11.99 85.79
C ASP A 343 62.52 12.44 86.84
N GLU A 344 62.73 11.62 87.87
CA GLU A 344 63.73 11.88 88.92
C GLU A 344 65.15 11.95 88.37
N ALA A 345 65.47 11.18 87.33
CA ALA A 345 66.77 11.23 86.67
C ALA A 345 67.00 12.59 86.00
N MET A 346 65.95 13.21 85.46
CA MET A 346 66.03 14.56 84.90
C MET A 346 66.15 15.63 85.98
N LYS A 347 65.45 15.50 87.12
CA LYS A 347 65.60 16.43 88.25
C LYS A 347 67.04 16.43 88.78
N LEU A 348 67.62 15.24 88.95
CA LEU A 348 68.98 15.09 89.46
C LEU A 348 70.03 15.67 88.49
N ARG A 349 69.85 15.47 87.18
CA ARG A 349 70.71 16.06 86.14
C ARG A 349 70.54 17.58 86.03
N ALA A 350 69.33 18.09 86.26
CA ALA A 350 69.07 19.54 86.30
C ALA A 350 69.76 20.18 87.51
N GLU A 351 69.68 19.55 88.69
CA GLU A 351 70.37 20.00 89.91
C GLU A 351 71.90 19.94 89.77
N GLU A 352 72.44 18.92 89.09
CA GLU A 352 73.86 18.85 88.76
C GLU A 352 74.30 19.99 87.82
N ALA A 353 73.49 20.32 86.81
CA ALA A 353 73.76 21.43 85.90
C ALA A 353 73.69 22.79 86.61
N LEU A 354 72.74 22.97 87.53
CA LEU A 354 72.67 24.15 88.40
C LEU A 354 73.88 24.26 89.32
N LYS A 355 74.32 23.14 89.91
CA LYS A 355 75.53 23.10 90.75
C LYS A 355 76.76 23.55 89.96
N ARG A 356 76.96 23.03 88.74
CA ARG A 356 78.06 23.45 87.86
C ARG A 356 77.99 24.94 87.53
N LEU A 357 76.79 25.47 87.25
CA LEU A 357 76.57 26.89 87.01
C LEU A 357 76.90 27.76 88.23
N SER A 358 76.72 27.22 89.44
CA SER A 358 77.01 27.92 90.70
C SER A 358 78.49 27.91 91.11
N GLU A 359 79.24 26.85 90.77
CA GLU A 359 80.63 26.62 91.22
C GLU A 359 81.67 27.18 90.25
N ASP A 360 81.42 27.12 88.94
CA ASP A 360 82.39 27.54 87.93
C ASP A 360 81.74 28.43 86.86
N SER A 361 81.73 29.74 87.14
CA SER A 361 81.08 30.73 86.30
C SER A 361 81.78 30.94 84.95
N GLU A 362 83.05 30.53 84.81
CA GLU A 362 83.84 30.76 83.59
C GLU A 362 83.98 29.51 82.71
N THR A 363 83.94 28.29 83.27
CA THR A 363 84.06 27.05 82.47
C THR A 363 82.73 26.36 82.12
N ALA A 364 81.59 26.88 82.59
CA ALA A 364 80.27 26.39 82.22
C ALA A 364 80.00 26.64 80.73
N THR A 365 80.51 25.75 79.86
CA THR A 365 80.34 25.68 78.39
C THR A 365 79.07 26.37 77.87
N VAL A 366 79.18 27.67 77.63
CA VAL A 366 78.11 28.53 77.11
C VAL A 366 77.80 28.07 75.69
N ARG A 367 76.70 27.34 75.50
CA ARG A 367 76.44 26.64 74.23
C ARG A 367 75.60 27.42 73.21
N ARG A 368 74.86 28.48 73.59
CA ARG A 368 74.32 29.50 72.65
C ARG A 368 73.64 30.65 73.38
N LYS A 369 73.77 31.87 72.85
CA LYS A 369 72.77 32.94 73.08
C LYS A 369 71.48 32.51 72.38
N VAL A 370 70.35 32.58 73.08
CA VAL A 370 69.06 32.24 72.46
C VAL A 370 68.69 33.34 71.47
N GLY A 371 68.63 33.00 70.18
CA GLY A 371 68.28 33.94 69.11
C GLY A 371 66.77 34.10 68.96
N GLY A 372 66.30 35.30 68.59
CA GLY A 372 64.87 35.61 68.42
C GLY A 372 64.20 36.31 69.61
N LEU A 373 64.97 36.69 70.65
CA LEU A 373 64.51 37.49 71.79
C LEU A 373 64.94 38.97 71.63
N PRO A 374 64.24 39.93 72.28
CA PRO A 374 64.56 41.36 72.20
C PRO A 374 66.03 41.69 72.52
N PRO A 375 66.65 42.68 71.85
CA PRO A 375 68.11 42.90 71.87
C PRO A 375 68.69 43.24 73.26
N HIS A 376 67.86 43.66 74.21
CA HIS A 376 68.26 44.03 75.57
C HIS A 376 68.30 42.85 76.56
N LEU A 377 67.74 41.68 76.23
CA LEU A 377 67.74 40.49 77.08
C LEU A 377 68.82 39.49 76.64
N SER A 378 69.92 39.41 77.40
CA SER A 378 70.97 38.42 77.19
C SER A 378 70.65 37.10 77.92
N ILE A 379 69.73 36.31 77.35
CA ILE A 379 69.37 34.98 77.88
C ILE A 379 70.27 33.90 77.27
N PHE A 380 70.83 33.08 78.15
CA PHE A 380 71.69 31.96 77.81
C PHE A 380 70.97 30.63 78.08
N GLU A 381 71.28 29.64 77.24
CA GLU A 381 70.75 28.29 77.37
C GLU A 381 71.85 27.33 77.82
N LEU A 382 71.57 26.59 78.90
CA LEU A 382 72.38 25.47 79.38
C LEU A 382 71.62 24.16 79.18
N GLY A 383 72.14 23.28 78.31
CA GLY A 383 71.56 21.97 78.08
C GLY A 383 71.94 20.98 79.19
N TYR A 384 70.98 20.20 79.68
CA TYR A 384 71.21 19.07 80.60
C TYR A 384 70.55 17.79 80.09
N ALA A 385 71.15 16.64 80.39
CA ALA A 385 70.62 15.30 80.04
C ALA A 385 70.23 15.07 78.56
N GLY A 386 70.77 15.86 77.61
CA GLY A 386 70.50 15.75 76.16
C GLY A 386 69.10 16.17 75.70
N LYS A 387 68.15 16.38 76.63
CA LYS A 387 66.76 16.76 76.36
C LYS A 387 66.25 17.92 77.20
N GLY A 388 66.97 18.31 78.26
CA GLY A 388 66.61 19.40 79.15
C GLY A 388 67.34 20.69 78.79
N ARG A 389 66.71 21.83 79.08
CA ARG A 389 67.29 23.17 78.89
C ARG A 389 67.02 24.03 80.14
N ILE A 390 68.05 24.68 80.63
CA ILE A 390 67.96 25.69 81.70
C ILE A 390 68.21 27.04 81.04
N TYR A 391 67.28 27.97 81.23
CA TYR A 391 67.38 29.32 80.70
C TYR A 391 67.76 30.27 81.83
N TYR A 392 68.85 31.00 81.64
CA TYR A 392 69.39 31.88 82.66
C TYR A 392 69.92 33.20 82.09
N THR A 393 69.94 34.24 82.94
CA THR A 393 70.48 35.56 82.62
C THR A 393 71.63 35.90 83.57
N ARG A 394 72.62 36.64 83.10
CA ARG A 394 73.70 37.16 83.96
C ARG A 394 73.21 38.42 84.66
N ARG A 395 73.33 38.49 85.99
CA ARG A 395 73.04 39.69 86.77
C ARG A 395 74.23 40.64 86.76
N GLU A 396 73.96 41.94 86.85
CA GLU A 396 74.98 43.00 86.97
C GLU A 396 75.83 42.82 88.24
N SER A 397 75.25 42.26 89.31
CA SER A 397 75.91 42.01 90.60
C SER A 397 76.80 40.76 90.65
N GLY A 398 77.16 40.16 89.50
CA GLY A 398 78.11 39.04 89.46
C GLY A 398 77.55 37.66 89.81
N GLY A 399 76.30 37.35 89.44
CA GLY A 399 75.67 36.02 89.61
C GLY A 399 74.73 35.65 88.45
N TYR A 400 74.06 34.51 88.53
CA TYR A 400 73.12 34.04 87.50
C TYR A 400 71.69 33.96 88.03
N GLN A 401 70.72 34.37 87.21
CA GLN A 401 69.30 34.22 87.52
C GLN A 401 68.68 33.17 86.59
N VAL A 402 68.15 32.11 87.17
CA VAL A 402 67.49 31.00 86.49
C VAL A 402 66.02 31.35 86.30
N ARG A 403 65.59 31.46 85.04
CA ARG A 403 64.25 31.94 84.66
C ARG A 403 63.25 30.80 84.49
N THR A 404 63.68 29.71 83.85
CA THR A 404 62.86 28.52 83.64
C THR A 404 63.75 27.30 83.41
N ILE A 405 63.23 26.12 83.78
CA ILE A 405 63.88 24.82 83.62
C ILE A 405 62.92 23.92 82.86
N GLY A 406 63.23 23.68 81.59
CA GLY A 406 62.34 22.98 80.67
C GLY A 406 62.90 21.64 80.18
N ALA A 407 62.01 20.84 79.60
CA ALA A 407 62.34 19.67 78.80
C ALA A 407 62.06 19.95 77.31
N LYS A 408 62.50 19.09 76.40
CA LYS A 408 62.35 19.29 74.95
C LYS A 408 60.91 19.57 74.50
N ASN A 409 59.91 19.02 75.20
CA ASN A 409 58.48 19.21 74.91
C ASN A 409 57.91 20.54 75.43
N THR A 410 58.56 21.18 76.41
CA THR A 410 58.14 22.50 76.94
C THR A 410 58.86 23.65 76.25
N GLN A 411 59.84 23.37 75.38
CA GLN A 411 60.69 24.36 74.73
C GLN A 411 59.92 25.52 74.08
N ASN A 412 58.82 25.28 73.37
CA ASN A 412 58.04 26.35 72.74
C ASN A 412 57.34 27.24 73.77
N GLN A 413 56.80 26.65 74.85
CA GLN A 413 56.14 27.38 75.94
C GLN A 413 57.16 28.15 76.80
N ASP A 414 58.36 27.60 76.95
CA ASP A 414 59.47 28.24 77.68
C ASP A 414 59.98 29.45 76.88
N LEU A 415 60.13 29.33 75.56
CA LEU A 415 60.50 30.46 74.69
C LEU A 415 59.42 31.55 74.66
N GLU A 416 58.15 31.17 74.60
CA GLU A 416 57.02 32.10 74.69
C GLU A 416 57.02 32.85 76.03
N TYR A 417 57.27 32.16 77.14
CA TYR A 417 57.44 32.81 78.44
C TYR A 417 58.60 33.81 78.45
N LEU A 418 59.75 33.41 77.93
CA LEU A 418 60.93 34.29 77.89
C LEU A 418 60.70 35.51 76.98
N SER A 419 59.91 35.38 75.91
CA SER A 419 59.51 36.53 75.07
C SER A 419 58.52 37.47 75.75
N ARG A 420 57.75 36.98 76.72
CA ARG A 420 56.77 37.77 77.50
C ARG A 420 57.35 38.44 78.73
N LEU A 421 58.62 38.21 79.06
CA LEU A 421 59.32 38.87 80.18
C LEU A 421 59.66 40.35 79.86
N GLU A 422 58.86 41.02 79.04
CA GLU A 422 58.85 42.47 78.88
C GLU A 422 58.31 43.10 80.17
N GLY A 423 59.23 43.42 81.09
CA GLY A 423 58.93 44.07 82.36
C GLY A 423 60.21 44.44 83.10
#